data_AF-S4P1R7-F1
#
_entry.id   AF-S4P1R7-F1
#
_cell.length_a   1.000
_cell.length_b   1.000
_cell.length_c   1.000
_cell.angle_alpha   90.00
_cell.angle_beta   90.00
_cell.angle_gamma   90.00
#
_symmetry.space_group_name_H-M   'P 1'
#
loop_
_entity.id
_entity.type
_entity.pdbx_description
1 polymer ?
#
loop_
_entity_poly.entity_id
_entity_poly.type
_entity_poly.pdbx_seq_one_letter_code
_entity_poly.pdbx_strand_id
1 'polypeptide(L)'
;MVITETQPPMEGDAATSKKAAKKAAKAVEKQQKKAEHKGSTTQNEAAEVDVAEGKYGVLKMIQSTGEHRDRVYVDVKDLGVSLEGKDVWVRARLQYSRAIGRQCFAVLRQTSSTVQLLI
;
A
#
# COMPACT_ATOMS: atom_id res chain seq x y z
N MET A 1 -16.57 -43.30 -75.79
CA MET A 1 -15.58 -43.01 -74.74
C MET A 1 -16.13 -43.50 -73.41
N VAL A 2 -15.47 -44.52 -72.84
CA VAL A 2 -15.20 -44.82 -71.41
C VAL A 2 -16.42 -44.81 -70.45
N ILE A 3 -17.04 -45.92 -70.02
CA ILE A 3 -16.65 -47.09 -69.16
C ILE A 3 -16.43 -46.74 -67.65
N THR A 4 -17.34 -47.27 -66.81
CA THR A 4 -17.25 -47.78 -65.40
C THR A 4 -16.87 -46.93 -64.17
N GLU A 5 -17.81 -46.93 -63.20
CA GLU A 5 -17.75 -47.53 -61.84
C GLU A 5 -16.81 -46.98 -60.73
N THR A 6 -17.30 -47.17 -59.49
CA THR A 6 -16.59 -47.32 -58.18
C THR A 6 -16.33 -46.10 -57.28
N GLN A 7 -17.09 -46.06 -56.16
CA GLN A 7 -16.69 -45.56 -54.82
C GLN A 7 -15.66 -46.55 -54.17
N PRO A 8 -14.88 -46.30 -53.08
CA PRO A 8 -15.08 -45.35 -51.96
C PRO A 8 -13.73 -44.71 -51.41
N PRO A 9 -13.44 -44.47 -50.09
CA PRO A 9 -13.00 -43.15 -49.56
C PRO A 9 -11.61 -43.15 -48.85
N MET A 10 -11.05 -41.98 -48.51
CA MET A 10 -9.98 -41.83 -47.46
C MET A 10 -9.78 -40.32 -47.16
N GLU A 11 -10.18 -39.79 -45.99
CA GLU A 11 -9.52 -39.81 -44.67
C GLU A 11 -8.51 -38.67 -44.48
N GLY A 12 -8.77 -37.77 -43.52
CA GLY A 12 -7.72 -36.94 -42.92
C GLY A 12 -8.01 -35.45 -42.65
N ASP A 13 -9.06 -35.07 -41.91
CA ASP A 13 -9.07 -33.74 -41.24
C ASP A 13 -9.98 -33.71 -39.99
N ALA A 14 -9.65 -34.52 -38.98
CA ALA A 14 -10.40 -34.55 -37.71
C ALA A 14 -9.51 -34.35 -36.46
N ALA A 15 -8.19 -34.23 -36.63
CA ALA A 15 -7.24 -34.16 -35.52
C ALA A 15 -6.86 -32.73 -35.10
N THR A 16 -7.15 -31.72 -35.91
CA THR A 16 -6.79 -30.30 -35.70
C THR A 16 -7.85 -29.52 -34.91
N SER A 17 -9.13 -29.92 -34.96
CA SER A 17 -10.26 -29.17 -34.37
C SER A 17 -10.43 -29.35 -32.84
N LYS A 18 -10.12 -30.53 -32.28
CA LYS A 18 -10.28 -30.79 -30.83
C LYS A 18 -9.22 -30.12 -29.93
N LYS A 19 -8.02 -29.83 -30.45
CA LYS A 19 -6.96 -29.15 -29.68
C LYS A 19 -7.15 -27.63 -29.62
N ALA A 20 -7.71 -27.02 -30.68
CA ALA A 20 -7.99 -25.60 -30.72
C ALA A 20 -9.07 -25.19 -29.71
N ALA A 21 -10.14 -25.99 -29.59
CA ALA A 21 -11.23 -25.76 -28.64
C ALA A 21 -10.78 -25.80 -27.17
N LYS A 22 -9.88 -26.73 -26.80
CA LYS A 22 -9.34 -26.84 -25.43
C LYS A 22 -8.40 -25.69 -25.04
N LYS A 23 -7.72 -25.08 -26.02
CA LYS A 23 -6.83 -23.93 -25.79
C LYS A 23 -7.61 -22.63 -25.63
N ALA A 24 -8.73 -22.47 -26.35
CA ALA A 24 -9.65 -21.35 -26.19
C ALA A 24 -10.35 -21.37 -24.82
N ALA A 25 -10.84 -22.53 -24.37
CA ALA A 25 -11.50 -22.65 -23.06
C ALA A 25 -10.58 -22.29 -21.88
N LYS A 26 -9.29 -22.70 -21.91
CA LYS A 26 -8.31 -22.34 -20.87
C LYS A 26 -7.91 -20.85 -20.89
N ALA A 27 -8.00 -20.18 -22.03
CA ALA A 27 -7.72 -18.75 -22.13
C ALA A 27 -8.86 -17.89 -21.56
N VAL A 28 -10.11 -18.30 -21.80
CA VAL A 28 -11.31 -17.63 -21.27
C VAL A 28 -11.37 -17.75 -19.74
N GLU A 29 -11.10 -18.93 -19.17
CA GLU A 29 -11.12 -19.11 -17.71
C GLU A 29 -9.99 -18.32 -17.00
N LYS A 30 -8.81 -18.20 -17.63
CA LYS A 30 -7.69 -17.40 -17.09
C LYS A 30 -7.95 -15.89 -17.18
N GLN A 31 -8.78 -15.44 -18.13
CA GLN A 31 -9.20 -14.04 -18.23
C GLN A 31 -10.35 -13.72 -17.26
N GLN A 32 -11.29 -14.63 -17.05
CA GLN A 32 -12.37 -14.46 -16.06
C GLN A 32 -11.81 -14.41 -14.63
N LYS A 33 -10.88 -15.30 -14.28
CA LYS A 33 -10.17 -15.23 -12.98
C LYS A 33 -9.34 -13.97 -12.79
N LYS A 34 -8.84 -13.34 -13.87
CA LYS A 34 -8.13 -12.04 -13.78
C LYS A 34 -9.08 -10.84 -13.68
N ALA A 35 -10.32 -10.96 -14.16
CA ALA A 35 -11.33 -9.92 -14.03
C ALA A 35 -11.99 -9.94 -12.64
N GLU A 36 -12.28 -11.12 -12.08
CA GLU A 36 -12.80 -11.26 -10.70
C GLU A 36 -11.78 -10.85 -9.63
N HIS A 37 -10.49 -11.09 -9.85
CA HIS A 37 -9.43 -10.66 -8.92
C HIS A 37 -9.09 -9.17 -9.01
N LYS A 38 -9.54 -8.47 -10.07
CA LYS A 38 -9.46 -7.01 -10.19
C LYS A 38 -10.72 -6.30 -9.69
N GLY A 39 -11.86 -7.00 -9.62
CA GLY A 39 -13.11 -6.48 -9.06
C GLY A 39 -13.23 -6.60 -7.54
N SER A 40 -12.37 -7.39 -6.89
CA SER A 40 -12.39 -7.64 -5.44
C SER A 40 -11.32 -6.87 -4.64
N THR A 41 -10.47 -6.06 -5.29
CA THR A 41 -9.61 -5.07 -4.60
C THR A 41 -10.26 -3.68 -4.53
N THR A 42 -11.50 -3.56 -4.98
CA THR A 42 -12.41 -2.47 -4.59
C THR A 42 -13.40 -3.01 -3.55
N GLN A 43 -12.92 -3.86 -2.63
CA GLN A 43 -13.64 -4.10 -1.39
C GLN A 43 -13.45 -2.85 -0.54
N ASN A 44 -14.50 -2.03 -0.50
CA ASN A 44 -14.88 -1.21 0.64
C ASN A 44 -13.71 -0.84 1.57
N GLU A 45 -12.93 0.18 1.21
CA GLU A 45 -12.52 1.12 2.24
C GLU A 45 -13.82 1.77 2.74
N ALA A 46 -14.54 1.05 3.60
CA ALA A 46 -15.41 1.70 4.56
C ALA A 46 -14.51 2.75 5.19
N ALA A 47 -14.78 4.03 4.91
CA ALA A 47 -13.96 5.15 5.32
C ALA A 47 -13.56 4.92 6.78
N GLU A 48 -12.33 4.45 7.00
CA GLU A 48 -11.87 4.16 8.34
C GLU A 48 -11.83 5.52 9.01
N VAL A 49 -12.76 5.71 9.96
CA VAL A 49 -12.86 6.96 10.70
C VAL A 49 -11.54 7.12 11.44
N ASP A 50 -10.79 8.16 11.10
CA ASP A 50 -9.52 8.44 11.74
C ASP A 50 -9.74 8.81 13.21
N VAL A 51 -9.43 7.86 14.08
CA VAL A 51 -9.50 8.03 15.54
C VAL A 51 -8.50 9.04 16.10
N ALA A 52 -7.52 9.46 15.31
CA ALA A 52 -6.48 10.43 15.69
C ALA A 52 -6.62 11.77 14.97
N GLU A 53 -7.76 12.04 14.33
CA GLU A 53 -8.01 13.30 13.63
C GLU A 53 -7.73 14.50 14.55
N GLY A 54 -6.97 15.48 14.05
CA GLY A 54 -6.57 16.67 14.80
C GLY A 54 -5.35 16.52 15.72
N LYS A 55 -4.81 15.31 15.93
CA LYS A 55 -3.57 15.09 16.70
C LYS A 55 -2.30 15.21 15.86
N TYR A 56 -2.43 15.22 14.54
CA TYR A 56 -1.31 15.29 13.60
C TYR A 56 -1.67 16.13 12.37
N GLY A 57 -0.67 16.46 11.57
CA GLY A 57 -0.86 17.18 10.30
C GLY A 57 0.08 18.37 10.13
N VAL A 58 -0.16 19.13 9.07
CA VAL A 58 0.59 20.35 8.77
C VAL A 58 -0.06 21.51 9.52
N LEU A 59 0.68 22.09 10.47
CA LEU A 59 0.24 23.29 11.18
C LEU A 59 0.27 24.52 10.25
N LYS A 60 -0.61 25.48 10.52
CA LYS A 60 -0.59 26.79 9.83
C LYS A 60 0.76 27.49 10.06
N MET A 61 1.08 28.41 9.14
CA MET A 61 2.26 29.26 9.28
C MET A 61 2.26 29.96 10.65
N ILE A 62 3.38 29.87 11.36
CA ILE A 62 3.53 30.51 12.67
C ILE A 62 3.62 32.02 12.46
N GLN A 63 2.57 32.74 12.88
CA GLN A 63 2.44 34.20 12.74
C GLN A 63 2.45 34.94 14.09
N SER A 64 2.97 34.30 15.15
CA SER A 64 3.03 34.89 16.52
C SER A 64 1.68 35.35 17.08
N THR A 65 0.57 34.77 16.60
CA THR A 65 -0.81 35.03 17.04
C THR A 65 -1.07 34.69 18.52
N GLY A 66 -0.11 34.05 19.19
CA GLY A 66 -0.19 33.67 20.60
C GLY A 66 -0.86 32.31 20.83
N GLU A 67 -1.29 31.62 19.78
CA GLU A 67 -1.78 30.24 19.89
C GLU A 67 -0.67 29.35 20.49
N HIS A 68 -1.01 28.63 21.57
CA HIS A 68 -0.15 27.66 22.25
C HIS A 68 1.04 28.23 23.04
N ARG A 69 0.90 29.43 23.62
CA ARG A 69 1.92 30.02 24.52
C ARG A 69 2.29 29.16 25.74
N ASP A 70 1.39 28.27 26.17
CA ASP A 70 1.61 27.42 27.35
C ASP A 70 2.55 26.24 27.08
N ARG A 71 2.95 25.99 25.83
CA ARG A 71 3.84 24.87 25.49
C ARG A 71 5.28 25.18 25.87
N VAL A 72 5.79 24.46 26.86
CA VAL A 72 7.21 24.46 27.21
C VAL A 72 7.93 23.43 26.36
N TYR A 73 8.80 23.89 25.46
CA TYR A 73 9.61 23.03 24.61
C TYR A 73 10.86 22.57 25.35
N VAL A 74 11.13 21.27 25.29
CA VAL A 74 12.34 20.63 25.80
C VAL A 74 13.27 20.33 24.63
N ASP A 75 14.57 20.59 24.82
CA ASP A 75 15.59 20.26 23.83
C ASP A 75 15.85 18.75 23.80
N VAL A 76 16.14 18.20 22.61
CA VAL A 76 16.45 16.78 22.43
C VAL A 76 17.64 16.33 23.28
N LYS A 77 18.60 17.22 23.56
CA LYS A 77 19.77 16.93 24.40
C LYS A 77 19.40 16.67 25.88
N ASP A 78 18.27 17.23 26.33
CA ASP A 78 17.82 17.17 27.73
C ASP A 78 16.85 15.99 27.95
N LEU A 79 16.50 15.27 26.88
CA LEU A 79 15.71 14.04 26.95
C LEU A 79 16.57 12.91 27.55
N GLY A 80 16.48 12.76 28.87
CA GLY A 80 17.13 11.69 29.63
C GLY A 80 16.24 11.13 30.73
N VAL A 81 16.86 10.38 31.64
CA VAL A 81 16.17 9.66 32.73
C VAL A 81 15.36 10.58 33.65
N SER A 82 15.73 11.86 33.77
CA SER A 82 14.99 12.86 34.57
C SER A 82 13.58 13.18 34.06
N LEU A 83 13.31 12.88 32.79
CA LEU A 83 12.03 13.11 32.10
C LEU A 83 11.27 11.82 31.80
N GLU A 84 11.72 10.69 32.35
CA GLU A 84 11.03 9.42 32.22
C GLU A 84 9.59 9.51 32.77
N GLY A 85 8.62 9.00 32.01
CA GLY A 85 7.20 9.00 32.38
C GLY A 85 6.50 10.36 32.31
N LYS A 86 7.14 11.41 31.80
CA LYS A 86 6.54 12.75 31.65
C LYS A 86 6.21 13.06 30.20
N ASP A 87 5.10 13.78 30.01
CA ASP A 87 4.75 14.34 28.71
C ASP A 87 5.52 15.64 28.46
N VAL A 88 6.20 15.70 27.30
CA VAL A 88 7.05 16.83 26.92
C VAL A 88 6.78 17.26 25.49
N TRP A 89 6.92 18.56 25.23
CA TRP A 89 6.89 19.09 23.87
C TRP A 89 8.30 19.17 23.31
N VAL A 90 8.53 18.57 22.15
CA VAL A 90 9.84 18.59 21.49
C VAL A 90 9.69 19.22 20.11
N ARG A 91 10.64 20.09 19.74
CA ARG A 91 10.73 20.68 18.40
C ARG A 91 12.06 20.30 17.77
N ALA A 92 12.02 19.41 16.79
CA ALA A 92 13.20 18.86 16.14
C ALA A 92 13.01 18.69 14.63
N ARG A 93 14.10 18.41 13.92
CA ARG A 93 14.08 18.01 12.51
C ARG A 93 13.89 16.50 12.41
N LEU A 94 13.04 16.04 11.51
CA LEU A 94 12.98 14.62 11.15
C LEU A 94 14.20 14.27 10.30
N GLN A 95 15.03 13.34 10.75
CA GLN A 95 16.23 12.90 10.02
C GLN A 95 15.93 11.70 9.11
N TYR A 96 15.29 10.66 9.65
CA TYR A 96 14.78 9.55 8.87
C TYR A 96 13.52 8.98 9.53
N SER A 97 12.67 8.32 8.75
CA SER A 97 11.50 7.58 9.21
C SER A 97 11.39 6.25 8.49
N ARG A 98 10.95 5.21 9.19
CA ARG A 98 10.61 3.90 8.64
C ARG A 98 9.31 3.41 9.28
N ALA A 99 8.37 2.98 8.45
CA ALA A 99 7.13 2.37 8.91
C ALA A 99 7.18 0.85 8.70
N ILE A 100 6.76 0.10 9.71
CA ILE A 100 6.67 -1.36 9.68
C ILE A 100 5.34 -1.76 10.30
N GLY A 101 4.38 -2.18 9.46
CA GLY A 101 3.05 -2.57 9.92
C GLY A 101 2.34 -1.43 10.65
N ARG A 102 2.06 -1.63 11.95
CA ARG A 102 1.36 -0.65 12.81
C ARG A 102 2.29 0.32 13.55
N GLN A 103 3.60 0.18 13.40
CA GLN A 103 4.58 1.02 14.09
C GLN A 103 5.36 1.89 13.10
N CYS A 104 5.64 3.12 13.48
CA CYS A 104 6.54 4.01 12.75
C CYS A 104 7.70 4.43 13.65
N PHE A 105 8.92 4.11 13.21
CA PHE A 105 10.14 4.57 13.86
C PHE A 105 10.64 5.80 13.13
N ALA A 106 10.95 6.84 13.88
CA ALA A 106 11.57 8.05 13.37
C ALA A 106 12.78 8.42 14.20
N VAL A 107 13.75 9.12 13.61
CA VAL A 107 14.82 9.76 14.37
C VAL A 107 14.67 11.26 14.27
N LEU A 108 14.50 11.88 15.44
CA LEU A 108 14.44 13.32 15.60
C LEU A 108 15.85 13.83 15.88
N ARG A 109 16.25 14.89 15.17
CA ARG A 109 17.54 15.55 15.31
C ARG A 109 17.35 17.01 15.68
N GLN A 110 18.10 17.45 16.69
CA GLN A 110 18.27 18.85 17.01
C GLN A 110 19.77 19.13 17.13
N THR A 111 20.32 19.92 16.21
CA THR A 111 21.77 20.17 16.11
C THR A 111 22.59 18.87 16.05
N SER A 112 23.42 18.59 17.06
CA SER A 112 24.24 17.37 17.20
C SER A 112 23.54 16.23 17.94
N SER A 113 22.42 16.48 18.62
CA SER A 113 21.70 15.48 19.41
C SER A 113 20.61 14.79 18.58
N THR A 114 20.47 13.49 18.76
CA THR A 114 19.44 12.66 18.13
C THR A 114 18.72 11.80 19.16
N VAL A 115 17.44 11.55 18.91
CA VAL A 115 16.61 10.65 19.72
C VAL A 115 15.71 9.80 18.82
N GLN A 116 15.44 8.57 19.24
CA GLN A 116 14.52 7.67 18.56
C GLN A 116 13.08 7.95 19.03
N LEU A 117 12.17 8.09 18.07
CA LEU A 117 10.73 8.19 18.25
C LEU A 117 10.07 6.91 17.74
N LEU A 118 9.09 6.42 18.48
CA LEU A 118 8.18 5.37 18.05
C LEU A 118 6.75 5.92 18.10
N ILE A 119 6.02 5.72 17.02
CA ILE A 119 4.60 6.05 16.86
C ILE A 119 3.85 4.74 16.65
#